data_AF-A0A535AGR2-F1
#
_entry.id   AF-A0A535AGR2-F1
#
_cell.length_a   1.000
_cell.length_b   1.000
_cell.length_c   1.000
_cell.angle_alpha   90.00
_cell.angle_beta   90.00
_cell.angle_gamma   90.00
#
_symmetry.space_group_name_H-M   'P 1'
#
loop_
_entity.id
_entity.type
_entity.pdbx_description
1 polymer ?
#
loop_
_entity_poly.entity_id
_entity_poly.type
_entity_poly.pdbx_seq_one_letter_code
_entity_poly.pdbx_strand_id
1 'polypeptide(L)'
;MAPALAAPAAAPAPLSIRIVGNHFVDANDQPMRLLGVNRSGTEYECMDGRGPFDGPADAQSIAVMASWHVNAVRVPLNEDCWLGINGAPAAYSGANYREGIAAYVRRLHDAGLYAIVDLHWNAPGSVPADGRTGQGRPMADGDHAPSFWRSVARAFRADPAVVFDLYNEPHDISWNCWQNGCMTTDALGAWQVAGFQSLLDVVRATGARNPILVAGNRWAGDLRGWPHGLVDPLHQLAASWHVFSPGSRL
;
A
#
# COMPACT_ATOMS: atom_id res chain seq x y z
N MET A 1 32.09 16.48 45.48
CA MET A 1 31.64 16.74 44.09
C MET A 1 30.30 16.05 43.92
N ALA A 2 29.22 16.80 43.68
CA ALA A 2 27.92 16.21 43.39
C ALA A 2 27.91 15.67 41.95
N PRO A 3 27.28 14.51 41.67
CA PRO A 3 27.21 13.98 40.31
C PRO A 3 26.30 14.88 39.47
N ALA A 4 26.74 15.20 38.25
CA ALA A 4 25.92 15.89 37.28
C ALA A 4 24.73 14.99 36.89
N LEU A 5 23.51 15.51 37.04
CA LEU A 5 22.30 14.86 36.53
C LEU A 5 22.42 14.73 35.01
N ALA A 6 22.26 13.50 34.50
CA ALA A 6 22.19 13.24 33.07
C ALA A 6 21.01 14.01 32.47
N ALA A 7 21.25 14.71 31.36
CA ALA A 7 20.19 15.37 30.63
C ALA A 7 19.15 14.33 30.17
N PRO A 8 17.84 14.64 30.22
CA PRO A 8 16.82 13.75 29.73
C PRO A 8 17.07 13.43 28.25
N ALA A 9 16.96 12.15 27.88
CA ALA A 9 17.06 11.73 26.49
C ALA A 9 16.03 12.50 25.65
N ALA A 10 16.47 13.06 24.53
CA ALA A 10 15.56 13.71 23.59
C ALA A 10 14.48 12.71 23.16
N ALA A 11 13.23 13.15 23.11
CA ALA A 11 12.14 12.33 22.59
C ALA A 11 12.50 11.87 21.16
N PRO A 12 12.16 10.64 20.77
CA PRO A 12 12.36 10.19 19.39
C PRO A 12 11.71 11.18 18.44
N ALA A 13 12.41 11.56 17.37
CA ALA A 13 11.82 12.40 16.33
C ALA A 13 10.57 11.70 15.76
N PRO A 14 9.51 12.44 15.45
CA PRO A 14 8.32 11.86 14.82
C PRO A 14 8.72 11.16 13.52
N LEU A 15 8.14 9.98 13.27
CA LEU A 15 8.38 9.24 12.03
C LEU A 15 8.01 10.11 10.82
N SER A 16 8.92 10.17 9.85
CA SER A 16 8.68 10.82 8.57
C SER A 16 9.56 10.14 7.55
N ILE A 17 9.04 9.95 6.34
CA ILE A 17 9.80 9.35 5.25
C ILE A 17 9.60 10.15 3.96
N ARG A 18 10.70 10.39 3.26
CA ARG A 18 10.69 10.95 1.91
C ARG A 18 11.82 10.38 1.09
N ILE A 19 11.80 10.61 -0.22
CA ILE A 19 12.85 10.20 -1.14
C ILE A 19 13.75 11.39 -1.47
N VAL A 20 15.06 11.18 -1.40
CA VAL A 20 16.08 12.11 -1.88
C VAL A 20 17.05 11.32 -2.77
N GLY A 21 17.07 11.65 -4.06
CA GLY A 21 17.78 10.85 -5.05
C GLY A 21 17.23 9.42 -5.08
N ASN A 22 18.09 8.44 -4.79
CA ASN A 22 17.76 7.02 -4.74
C ASN A 22 17.68 6.47 -3.30
N HIS A 23 17.50 7.33 -2.29
CA HIS A 23 17.44 6.94 -0.89
C HIS A 23 16.13 7.38 -0.25
N PHE A 24 15.56 6.51 0.58
CA PHE A 24 14.63 6.97 1.62
C PHE A 24 15.43 7.67 2.71
N VAL A 25 14.90 8.79 3.20
CA VAL A 25 15.46 9.54 4.33
C VAL A 25 14.41 9.79 5.39
N ASP A 26 14.85 9.85 6.64
CA ASP A 26 13.99 10.12 7.80
C ASP A 26 13.72 11.63 8.01
N ALA A 27 13.15 11.99 9.17
CA ALA A 27 12.89 13.38 9.57
C ALA A 27 14.16 14.24 9.75
N ASN A 28 15.33 13.62 9.91
CA ASN A 28 16.64 14.27 10.10
C ASN A 28 17.51 14.18 8.84
N ASP A 29 16.90 13.84 7.70
CA ASP A 29 17.55 13.68 6.40
C ASP A 29 18.59 12.56 6.37
N GLN A 30 18.51 11.63 7.33
CA GLN A 30 19.41 10.49 7.39
C GLN A 30 18.90 9.38 6.46
N PRO A 31 19.75 8.83 5.58
CA PRO A 31 19.38 7.67 4.77
C PRO A 31 18.91 6.51 5.63
N MET A 32 17.79 5.92 5.25
CA MET A 32 17.20 4.78 5.96
C MET A 32 16.79 3.66 5.00
N ARG A 33 16.56 2.48 5.57
CA ARG A 33 16.00 1.32 4.87
C ARG A 33 14.71 0.92 5.56
N LEU A 34 13.67 0.60 4.78
CA LEU A 34 12.48 -0.06 5.29
C LEU A 34 12.79 -1.55 5.42
N LEU A 35 13.13 -1.99 6.64
CA LEU A 35 13.30 -3.38 7.02
C LEU A 35 11.95 -3.87 7.54
N GLY A 36 11.10 -4.32 6.62
CA GLY A 36 9.70 -4.55 6.92
C GLY A 36 9.24 -5.99 6.83
N VAL A 37 8.00 -6.21 7.25
CA VAL A 37 7.22 -7.44 7.07
C VAL A 37 5.90 -7.13 6.37
N ASN A 38 5.33 -8.11 5.67
CA ASN A 38 3.96 -8.06 5.19
C ASN A 38 3.02 -8.57 6.28
N ARG A 39 1.95 -7.84 6.55
CA ARG A 39 0.86 -8.25 7.45
C ARG A 39 -0.41 -8.43 6.63
N SER A 40 -0.53 -9.58 5.98
CA SER A 40 -1.74 -10.01 5.27
C SER A 40 -2.93 -10.22 6.23
N GLY A 41 -4.13 -10.24 5.67
CA GLY A 41 -5.41 -10.42 6.35
C GLY A 41 -6.46 -9.39 5.91
N THR A 42 -6.06 -8.12 5.87
CA THR A 42 -6.95 -7.00 5.59
C THR A 42 -7.50 -7.02 4.16
N GLU A 43 -6.76 -7.62 3.22
CA GLU A 43 -7.17 -7.81 1.84
C GLU A 43 -8.28 -8.86 1.63
N TYR A 44 -8.54 -9.77 2.59
CA TYR A 44 -9.50 -10.87 2.40
C TYR A 44 -10.54 -11.04 3.52
N GLU A 45 -10.19 -10.82 4.79
CA GLU A 45 -11.08 -11.17 5.92
C GLU A 45 -12.43 -10.45 5.92
N CYS A 46 -12.44 -9.21 5.41
CA CYS A 46 -13.67 -8.44 5.33
C CYS A 46 -14.64 -9.05 4.31
N MET A 47 -14.15 -9.49 3.14
CA MET A 47 -14.99 -10.17 2.13
C MET A 47 -15.43 -11.56 2.60
N ASP A 48 -14.63 -12.22 3.44
CA ASP A 48 -14.99 -13.47 4.11
C ASP A 48 -16.02 -13.29 5.24
N GLY A 49 -16.38 -12.05 5.58
CA GLY A 49 -17.40 -11.73 6.59
C GLY A 49 -16.97 -12.04 8.03
N ARG A 50 -15.67 -12.03 8.30
CA ARG A 50 -15.08 -12.43 9.59
C ARG A 50 -14.47 -11.27 10.38
N GLY A 51 -14.23 -10.15 9.71
CA GLY A 51 -13.73 -8.93 10.34
C GLY A 51 -12.81 -8.15 9.42
N PRO A 52 -12.24 -7.03 9.87
CA PRO A 52 -11.29 -6.29 9.06
C PRO A 52 -9.87 -6.88 9.08
N PHE A 53 -9.55 -7.81 9.98
CA PHE A 53 -8.20 -8.31 10.21
C PHE A 53 -8.19 -9.82 10.47
N ASP A 54 -7.22 -10.52 9.87
CA ASP A 54 -6.91 -11.91 10.25
C ASP A 54 -6.02 -11.89 11.50
N GLY A 55 -6.52 -12.47 12.59
CA GLY A 55 -5.85 -12.48 13.89
C GLY A 55 -5.69 -11.09 14.56
N PRO A 56 -4.95 -11.04 15.68
CA PRO A 56 -4.84 -9.82 16.48
C PRO A 56 -4.18 -8.65 15.76
N ALA A 57 -4.76 -7.47 15.91
CA ALA A 57 -4.27 -6.19 15.37
C ALA A 57 -4.01 -5.15 16.49
N ASP A 58 -3.69 -5.63 17.69
CA ASP A 58 -3.49 -4.84 18.90
C ASP A 58 -2.00 -4.53 19.16
N ALA A 59 -1.75 -3.78 20.23
CA ALA A 59 -0.39 -3.39 20.61
C ALA A 59 0.51 -4.61 20.95
N GLN A 60 -0.06 -5.73 21.40
CA GLN A 60 0.71 -6.91 21.75
C GLN A 60 1.22 -7.62 20.50
N SER A 61 0.36 -7.80 19.47
CA SER A 61 0.82 -8.40 18.21
C SER A 61 1.83 -7.50 17.49
N ILE A 62 1.66 -6.17 17.57
CA ILE A 62 2.63 -5.21 17.04
C ILE A 62 3.97 -5.27 17.80
N ALA A 63 3.94 -5.41 19.13
CA ALA A 63 5.16 -5.56 19.93
C ALA A 63 5.96 -6.82 19.54
N VAL A 64 5.28 -7.91 19.16
CA VAL A 64 5.93 -9.11 18.62
C VAL A 64 6.64 -8.80 17.30
N MET A 65 5.98 -8.11 16.36
CA MET A 65 6.63 -7.69 15.11
C MET A 65 7.86 -6.81 15.40
N ALA A 66 7.71 -5.80 16.26
CA ALA A 66 8.80 -4.91 16.64
C ALA A 66 9.98 -5.64 17.31
N SER A 67 9.73 -6.76 18.02
CA SER A 67 10.79 -7.59 18.61
C SER A 67 11.71 -8.25 17.58
N TRP A 68 11.28 -8.33 16.32
CA TRP A 68 12.12 -8.80 15.21
C TRP A 68 13.01 -7.69 14.63
N HIS A 69 13.00 -6.50 15.24
CA HIS A 69 13.76 -5.33 14.82
C HIS A 69 13.40 -4.83 13.41
N VAL A 70 12.15 -5.06 12.99
CA VAL A 70 11.57 -4.42 11.80
C VAL A 70 11.29 -2.95 12.10
N ASN A 71 11.25 -2.13 11.06
CA ASN A 71 10.85 -0.73 11.18
C ASN A 71 9.67 -0.36 10.25
N ALA A 72 9.12 -1.32 9.51
CA ALA A 72 8.01 -1.07 8.61
C ALA A 72 7.05 -2.27 8.54
N VAL A 73 5.78 -2.00 8.28
CA VAL A 73 4.77 -3.03 8.01
C VAL A 73 4.03 -2.68 6.73
N ARG A 74 4.01 -3.61 5.76
CA ARG A 74 3.16 -3.52 4.57
C ARG A 74 1.79 -4.13 4.88
N VAL A 75 0.74 -3.37 4.61
CA VAL A 75 -0.66 -3.63 4.97
C VAL A 75 -1.47 -3.71 3.67
N PRO A 76 -1.70 -4.93 3.15
CA PRO A 76 -2.55 -5.19 2.00
C PRO A 76 -3.98 -4.72 2.21
N LEU A 77 -4.55 -3.99 1.25
CA LEU A 77 -5.93 -3.51 1.34
C LEU A 77 -6.80 -4.10 0.25
N ASN A 78 -8.09 -4.17 0.54
CA ASN A 78 -9.14 -4.56 -0.38
C ASN A 78 -9.96 -3.34 -0.81
N GLU A 79 -10.17 -3.19 -2.11
CA GLU A 79 -10.91 -2.09 -2.71
C GLU A 79 -12.37 -2.03 -2.26
N ASP A 80 -13.10 -3.12 -2.41
CA ASP A 80 -14.53 -3.20 -2.09
C ASP A 80 -14.77 -3.04 -0.60
N CYS A 81 -13.91 -3.59 0.24
CA CYS A 81 -13.96 -3.38 1.68
C CYS A 81 -13.68 -1.94 2.06
N TRP A 82 -12.71 -1.28 1.42
CA TRP A 82 -12.43 0.13 1.68
C TRP A 82 -13.56 1.05 1.24
N LEU A 83 -14.16 0.78 0.07
CA LEU A 83 -15.23 1.60 -0.51
C LEU A 83 -16.62 1.27 0.05
N GLY A 84 -16.83 0.03 0.51
CA GLY A 84 -18.12 -0.48 0.96
C GLY A 84 -19.07 -0.81 -0.19
N ILE A 85 -18.58 -1.45 -1.24
CA ILE A 85 -19.31 -1.73 -2.49
C ILE A 85 -19.34 -3.23 -2.82
N ASN A 86 -20.04 -3.61 -3.88
CA ASN A 86 -19.98 -4.94 -4.52
C ASN A 86 -20.16 -6.15 -3.59
N GLY A 87 -21.00 -5.99 -2.56
CA GLY A 87 -21.33 -7.06 -1.61
C GLY A 87 -20.40 -7.13 -0.39
N ALA A 88 -19.44 -6.20 -0.24
CA ALA A 88 -18.61 -6.10 0.95
C ALA A 88 -19.48 -5.94 2.22
N PRO A 89 -19.35 -6.82 3.23
CA PRO A 89 -20.21 -6.80 4.41
C PRO A 89 -20.17 -5.47 5.17
N ALA A 90 -21.31 -4.78 5.28
CA ALA A 90 -21.41 -3.44 5.86
C ALA A 90 -20.88 -3.34 7.31
N ALA A 91 -20.87 -4.45 8.05
CA ALA A 91 -20.29 -4.50 9.40
C ALA A 91 -18.76 -4.28 9.40
N TYR A 92 -18.06 -4.63 8.33
CA TYR A 92 -16.59 -4.63 8.26
C TYR A 92 -16.03 -3.79 7.13
N SER A 93 -16.88 -3.27 6.24
CA SER A 93 -16.49 -2.48 5.07
C SER A 93 -16.74 -0.97 5.29
N GLY A 94 -16.41 -0.16 4.28
CA GLY A 94 -16.66 1.27 4.26
C GLY A 94 -15.98 2.00 5.42
N ALA A 95 -16.76 2.76 6.20
CA ALA A 95 -16.23 3.54 7.32
C ALA A 95 -15.53 2.66 8.37
N ASN A 96 -16.12 1.50 8.70
CA ASN A 96 -15.56 0.58 9.70
C ASN A 96 -14.19 0.04 9.27
N TYR A 97 -14.04 -0.33 8.00
CA TYR A 97 -12.76 -0.75 7.44
C TYR A 97 -11.72 0.39 7.52
N ARG A 98 -12.08 1.57 7.03
CA ARG A 98 -11.17 2.74 6.99
C ARG A 98 -10.71 3.16 8.38
N GLU A 99 -11.62 3.20 9.35
CA GLU A 99 -11.31 3.53 10.73
C GLU A 99 -10.42 2.47 11.39
N GLY A 100 -10.69 1.19 11.10
CA GLY A 100 -9.88 0.06 11.54
C GLY A 100 -8.44 0.15 11.02
N ILE A 101 -8.26 0.34 9.71
CA ILE A 101 -6.93 0.52 9.09
C ILE A 101 -6.23 1.75 9.66
N ALA A 102 -6.90 2.90 9.75
CA ALA A 102 -6.30 4.11 10.29
C ALA A 102 -5.88 3.93 11.76
N ALA A 103 -6.67 3.20 12.57
CA ALA A 103 -6.31 2.88 13.94
C ALA A 103 -5.13 1.90 14.02
N TYR A 104 -5.04 0.95 13.09
CA TYR A 104 -3.90 0.04 13.02
C TYR A 104 -2.60 0.76 12.62
N VAL A 105 -2.66 1.62 11.60
CA VAL A 105 -1.53 2.49 11.18
C VAL A 105 -1.03 3.35 12.34
N ARG A 106 -1.94 3.98 13.11
CA ARG A 106 -1.54 4.73 14.32
C ARG A 106 -0.81 3.86 15.34
N ARG A 107 -1.29 2.65 15.62
CA ARG A 107 -0.62 1.73 16.56
C ARG A 107 0.75 1.27 16.05
N LEU A 108 0.93 1.12 14.74
CA LEU A 108 2.24 0.86 14.14
C LEU A 108 3.19 2.04 14.43
N HIS A 109 2.74 3.26 14.21
CA HIS A 109 3.53 4.47 14.48
C HIS A 109 3.84 4.65 15.97
N ASP A 110 2.89 4.36 16.87
CA ASP A 110 3.12 4.37 18.32
C ASP A 110 4.21 3.36 18.75
N ALA A 111 4.40 2.29 17.97
CA ALA A 111 5.47 1.31 18.15
C ALA A 111 6.76 1.65 17.37
N GLY A 112 6.84 2.82 16.75
CA GLY A 112 8.01 3.26 15.97
C GLY A 112 8.13 2.62 14.58
N LEU A 113 7.04 2.07 14.03
CA LEU A 113 7.01 1.42 12.72
C LEU A 113 6.38 2.31 11.66
N TYR A 114 6.98 2.39 10.48
CA TYR A 114 6.38 2.95 9.27
C TYR A 114 5.28 2.02 8.73
N ALA A 115 4.32 2.59 7.99
CA ALA A 115 3.26 1.83 7.34
C ALA A 115 3.35 1.97 5.82
N ILE A 116 3.25 0.85 5.11
CA ILE A 116 3.09 0.82 3.65
C ILE A 116 1.70 0.29 3.39
N VAL A 117 0.80 1.09 2.80
CA VAL A 117 -0.54 0.61 2.43
C VAL A 117 -0.58 0.33 0.93
N ASP A 118 -1.12 -0.82 0.55
CA ASP A 118 -1.14 -1.27 -0.85
C ASP A 118 -2.53 -1.66 -1.32
N LEU A 119 -2.85 -1.34 -2.58
CA LEU A 119 -4.03 -1.91 -3.23
C LEU A 119 -3.69 -3.34 -3.62
N HIS A 120 -4.23 -4.29 -2.86
CA HIS A 120 -3.87 -5.70 -3.01
C HIS A 120 -4.88 -6.46 -3.86
N TRP A 121 -6.17 -6.36 -3.47
CA TRP A 121 -7.28 -7.01 -4.16
C TRP A 121 -8.28 -5.96 -4.64
N ASN A 122 -8.72 -6.11 -5.89
CA ASN A 122 -9.63 -5.22 -6.61
C ASN A 122 -10.48 -6.03 -7.59
N ALA A 123 -11.61 -5.49 -8.04
CA ALA A 123 -12.42 -6.17 -9.04
C ALA A 123 -13.22 -5.20 -9.91
N PRO A 124 -13.31 -5.43 -11.24
CA PRO A 124 -14.01 -4.52 -12.15
C PRO A 124 -15.54 -4.67 -12.06
N GLY A 125 -16.27 -3.59 -12.27
CA GLY A 125 -17.73 -3.59 -12.32
C GLY A 125 -18.36 -3.97 -10.98
N SER A 126 -19.40 -4.81 -11.02
CA SER A 126 -20.14 -5.21 -9.83
C SER A 126 -19.72 -6.54 -9.22
N VAL A 127 -18.62 -7.13 -9.70
CA VAL A 127 -18.11 -8.39 -9.14
C VAL A 127 -17.35 -8.12 -7.84
N PRO A 128 -17.43 -9.02 -6.85
CA PRO A 128 -16.76 -8.82 -5.57
C PRO A 128 -15.24 -8.95 -5.69
N ALA A 129 -14.49 -8.14 -4.97
CA ALA A 129 -13.04 -8.29 -4.78
C ALA A 129 -12.74 -9.37 -3.73
N ASP A 130 -13.23 -10.60 -3.91
CA ASP A 130 -13.01 -11.73 -2.98
C ASP A 130 -11.88 -12.68 -3.45
N GLY A 131 -11.69 -13.80 -2.76
CA GLY A 131 -10.65 -14.78 -3.14
C GLY A 131 -10.86 -15.47 -4.50
N ARG A 132 -12.01 -15.26 -5.17
CA ARG A 132 -12.32 -15.83 -6.48
C ARG A 132 -12.15 -14.82 -7.60
N THR A 133 -12.51 -13.56 -7.33
CA THR A 133 -12.56 -12.50 -8.35
C THR A 133 -11.71 -11.27 -8.01
N GLY A 134 -11.15 -11.15 -6.82
CA GLY A 134 -10.27 -10.05 -6.43
C GLY A 134 -8.78 -10.37 -6.43
N GLN A 135 -8.42 -11.62 -6.15
CA GLN A 135 -7.03 -12.03 -5.98
C GLN A 135 -6.28 -12.08 -7.33
N GLY A 136 -5.07 -11.50 -7.38
CA GLY A 136 -4.12 -11.70 -8.48
C GLY A 136 -4.65 -11.23 -9.82
N ARG A 137 -5.29 -10.06 -9.84
CA ARG A 137 -5.75 -9.42 -11.07
C ARG A 137 -4.54 -8.87 -11.86
N PRO A 138 -4.61 -8.87 -13.22
CA PRO A 138 -3.53 -8.33 -14.05
C PRO A 138 -3.14 -6.90 -13.70
N MET A 139 -4.11 -6.07 -13.31
CA MET A 139 -3.92 -4.68 -12.91
C MET A 139 -5.17 -4.14 -12.18
N ALA A 140 -5.02 -2.98 -11.55
CA ALA A 140 -6.13 -2.19 -11.02
C ALA A 140 -7.20 -1.88 -12.08
N ASP A 141 -8.47 -1.94 -11.71
CA ASP A 141 -9.59 -1.56 -12.56
C ASP A 141 -9.79 -0.03 -12.61
N GLY A 142 -10.36 0.44 -13.71
CA GLY A 142 -10.58 1.85 -13.99
C GLY A 142 -11.78 2.46 -13.28
N ASP A 143 -12.75 1.66 -12.87
CA ASP A 143 -14.03 2.14 -12.34
C ASP A 143 -14.01 2.37 -10.83
N HIS A 144 -13.19 1.63 -10.06
CA HIS A 144 -13.11 1.77 -8.61
C HIS A 144 -11.72 2.21 -8.11
N ALA A 145 -10.62 1.74 -8.70
CA ALA A 145 -9.28 2.00 -8.14
C ALA A 145 -8.92 3.49 -8.03
N PRO A 146 -9.30 4.38 -8.97
CA PRO A 146 -9.16 5.82 -8.79
C PRO A 146 -9.93 6.37 -7.57
N SER A 147 -11.13 5.86 -7.30
CA SER A 147 -11.93 6.26 -6.13
C SER A 147 -11.31 5.74 -4.83
N PHE A 148 -10.83 4.49 -4.84
CA PHE A 148 -10.08 3.89 -3.76
C PHE A 148 -8.85 4.75 -3.40
N TRP A 149 -7.96 5.00 -4.36
CA TRP A 149 -6.73 5.75 -4.11
C TRP A 149 -6.97 7.19 -3.70
N ARG A 150 -8.00 7.85 -4.26
CA ARG A 150 -8.42 9.18 -3.79
C ARG A 150 -8.81 9.16 -2.32
N SER A 151 -9.53 8.13 -1.88
CA SER A 151 -9.97 8.01 -0.50
C SER A 151 -8.82 7.62 0.45
N VAL A 152 -7.95 6.68 0.07
CA VAL A 152 -6.77 6.29 0.85
C VAL A 152 -5.83 7.49 1.02
N ALA A 153 -5.51 8.19 -0.06
CA ALA A 153 -4.65 9.37 -0.01
C ALA A 153 -5.25 10.48 0.87
N ARG A 154 -6.57 10.71 0.83
CA ARG A 154 -7.22 11.67 1.74
C ARG A 154 -7.11 11.27 3.21
N ALA A 155 -7.18 9.97 3.52
CA ALA A 155 -7.06 9.47 4.88
C ALA A 155 -5.65 9.64 5.45
N PHE A 156 -4.61 9.49 4.61
CA PHE A 156 -3.22 9.41 5.06
C PHE A 156 -2.29 10.54 4.58
N ARG A 157 -2.74 11.48 3.75
CA ARG A 157 -1.87 12.56 3.22
C ARG A 157 -1.19 13.44 4.27
N ALA A 158 -1.76 13.49 5.48
CA ALA A 158 -1.23 14.26 6.60
C ALA A 158 -0.30 13.43 7.50
N ASP A 159 -0.17 12.14 7.23
CA ASP A 159 0.71 11.22 7.94
C ASP A 159 2.02 11.06 7.15
N PRO A 160 3.13 11.66 7.61
CA PRO A 160 4.41 11.61 6.90
C PRO A 160 5.11 10.25 7.04
N ALA A 161 4.58 9.32 7.84
CA ALA A 161 5.15 7.99 8.08
C ALA A 161 4.46 6.89 7.24
N VAL A 162 3.51 7.27 6.38
CA VAL A 162 2.82 6.35 5.46
C VAL A 162 3.43 6.42 4.07
N VAL A 163 3.65 5.24 3.48
CA VAL A 163 4.03 5.04 2.07
C VAL A 163 2.87 4.38 1.33
N PHE A 164 2.63 4.78 0.09
CA PHE A 164 1.58 4.19 -0.76
C PHE A 164 2.20 3.25 -1.79
N ASP A 165 1.78 1.99 -1.86
CA ASP A 165 2.18 1.06 -2.92
C ASP A 165 0.99 0.85 -3.87
N LEU A 166 1.06 1.45 -5.07
CA LEU A 166 -0.14 1.75 -5.87
C LEU A 166 -0.93 0.51 -6.31
N TYR A 167 -0.24 -0.61 -6.52
CA TYR A 167 -0.90 -1.85 -6.91
C TYR A 167 0.01 -3.06 -6.71
N ASN A 168 -0.54 -4.13 -6.15
CA ASN A 168 0.17 -5.37 -5.94
C ASN A 168 0.35 -6.17 -7.24
N GLU A 169 1.60 -6.46 -7.60
CA GLU A 169 1.97 -7.45 -8.63
C GLU A 169 1.30 -7.32 -10.01
N PRO A 170 1.39 -6.18 -10.72
CA PRO A 170 0.96 -6.11 -12.12
C PRO A 170 1.54 -7.24 -12.97
N HIS A 171 0.71 -7.86 -13.82
CA HIS A 171 1.12 -8.97 -14.67
C HIS A 171 0.30 -9.06 -15.95
N ASP A 172 0.80 -9.80 -16.93
CA ASP A 172 0.12 -10.13 -18.20
C ASP A 172 -0.43 -8.93 -19.00
N ILE A 173 0.15 -7.74 -18.80
CA ILE A 173 -0.16 -6.51 -19.54
C ILE A 173 1.08 -5.94 -20.22
N SER A 174 0.90 -5.15 -21.28
CA SER A 174 2.03 -4.42 -21.89
C SER A 174 2.48 -3.25 -21.01
N TRP A 175 3.73 -2.81 -21.15
CA TRP A 175 4.23 -1.62 -20.45
C TRP A 175 3.41 -0.34 -20.76
N ASN A 176 2.90 -0.22 -21.99
CA ASN A 176 2.01 0.89 -22.34
C ASN A 176 0.68 0.83 -21.54
N CYS A 177 0.10 -0.37 -21.38
CA CYS A 177 -1.09 -0.53 -20.54
C CYS A 177 -0.78 -0.30 -19.06
N TRP A 178 0.38 -0.77 -18.58
CA TRP A 178 0.88 -0.56 -17.22
C TRP A 178 0.95 0.94 -16.87
N GLN A 179 1.42 1.79 -17.79
CA GLN A 179 1.50 3.23 -17.56
C GLN A 179 0.16 3.95 -17.78
N ASN A 180 -0.45 3.74 -18.96
CA ASN A 180 -1.53 4.58 -19.49
C ASN A 180 -2.93 3.96 -19.32
N GLY A 181 -3.00 2.71 -18.88
CA GLY A 181 -4.22 1.92 -18.91
C GLY A 181 -4.51 1.38 -20.31
N CYS A 182 -5.44 0.43 -20.39
CA CYS A 182 -5.95 -0.13 -21.62
C CYS A 182 -7.28 -0.85 -21.36
N MET A 183 -8.00 -1.19 -22.42
CA MET A 183 -9.02 -2.24 -22.31
C MET A 183 -8.32 -3.60 -22.28
N THR A 184 -8.67 -4.41 -21.29
CA THR A 184 -8.24 -5.82 -21.18
C THR A 184 -9.45 -6.74 -21.19
N THR A 185 -9.23 -8.05 -21.25
CA THR A 185 -10.29 -9.06 -21.21
C THR A 185 -9.80 -10.31 -20.51
N ASP A 186 -10.58 -10.80 -19.55
CA ASP A 186 -10.35 -12.08 -18.87
C ASP A 186 -11.67 -12.87 -18.72
N ALA A 187 -11.69 -13.85 -17.80
CA ALA A 187 -12.87 -14.68 -17.54
C ALA A 187 -14.12 -13.90 -17.08
N LEU A 188 -13.96 -12.66 -16.61
CA LEU A 188 -15.07 -11.76 -16.26
C LEU A 188 -15.54 -10.88 -17.41
N GLY A 189 -14.88 -10.97 -18.57
CA GLY A 189 -15.18 -10.14 -19.74
C GLY A 189 -14.22 -8.97 -19.89
N ALA A 190 -14.63 -7.98 -20.69
CA ALA A 190 -13.80 -6.81 -21.00
C ALA A 190 -13.95 -5.72 -19.95
N TRP A 191 -12.84 -5.17 -19.48
CA TRP A 191 -12.82 -4.10 -18.48
C TRP A 191 -11.63 -3.15 -18.70
N GLN A 192 -11.74 -1.94 -18.17
CA GLN A 192 -10.74 -0.90 -18.32
C GLN A 192 -9.71 -1.01 -17.20
N VAL A 193 -8.43 -1.05 -17.55
CA VAL A 193 -7.31 -0.98 -16.60
C VAL A 193 -7.04 0.48 -16.22
N ALA A 194 -6.85 0.75 -14.92
CA ALA A 194 -6.24 1.97 -14.43
C ALA A 194 -4.71 1.85 -14.50
N GLY A 195 -4.09 2.60 -15.42
CA GLY A 195 -2.63 2.68 -15.50
C GLY A 195 -2.04 3.45 -14.32
N PHE A 196 -0.77 3.16 -13.99
CA PHE A 196 -0.09 3.76 -12.84
C PHE A 196 -0.03 5.29 -12.90
N GLN A 197 0.06 5.92 -14.08
CA GLN A 197 0.07 7.38 -14.16
C GLN A 197 -1.25 7.95 -13.64
N SER A 198 -2.39 7.33 -14.00
CA SER A 198 -3.70 7.78 -13.54
C SER A 198 -3.87 7.65 -12.02
N LEU A 199 -3.37 6.55 -11.43
CA LEU A 199 -3.41 6.32 -9.98
C LEU A 199 -2.50 7.31 -9.23
N LEU A 200 -1.29 7.53 -9.75
CA LEU A 200 -0.34 8.52 -9.25
C LEU A 200 -0.95 9.94 -9.25
N ASP A 201 -1.52 10.35 -10.38
CA ASP A 201 -2.14 11.67 -10.55
C ASP A 201 -3.29 11.86 -9.57
N VAL A 202 -4.13 10.83 -9.39
CA VAL A 202 -5.22 10.83 -8.41
C VAL A 202 -4.71 11.05 -6.99
N VAL A 203 -3.66 10.34 -6.58
CA VAL A 203 -3.05 10.51 -5.25
C VAL A 203 -2.52 11.93 -5.10
N ARG A 204 -1.74 12.42 -6.07
CA ARG A 204 -1.15 13.78 -6.02
C ARG A 204 -2.21 14.88 -6.03
N ALA A 205 -3.33 14.69 -6.75
CA ALA A 205 -4.45 15.63 -6.78
C ALA A 205 -5.13 15.81 -5.42
N THR A 206 -4.92 14.89 -4.47
CA THR A 206 -5.41 15.06 -3.08
C THR A 206 -4.53 15.97 -2.21
N GLY A 207 -3.38 16.39 -2.73
CA GLY A 207 -2.33 17.09 -1.99
C GLY A 207 -1.36 16.17 -1.24
N ALA A 208 -1.48 14.84 -1.42
CA ALA A 208 -0.59 13.89 -0.76
C ALA A 208 0.86 14.02 -1.26
N ARG A 209 1.78 14.14 -0.30
CA ARG A 209 3.23 14.25 -0.54
C ARG A 209 3.99 12.98 -0.18
N ASN A 210 3.28 11.95 0.30
CA ASN A 210 3.83 10.66 0.69
C ASN A 210 4.67 10.04 -0.44
N PRO A 211 5.72 9.28 -0.11
CA PRO A 211 6.37 8.38 -1.05
C PRO A 211 5.37 7.41 -1.66
N ILE A 212 5.56 7.13 -2.94
CA ILE A 212 4.73 6.21 -3.71
C ILE A 212 5.63 5.13 -4.30
N LEU A 213 5.33 3.88 -3.97
CA LEU A 213 5.90 2.71 -4.61
C LEU A 213 5.04 2.35 -5.83
N VAL A 214 5.72 2.04 -6.92
CA VAL A 214 5.11 1.59 -8.17
C VAL A 214 5.75 0.27 -8.54
N ALA A 215 4.93 -0.78 -8.54
CA ALA A 215 5.36 -2.12 -8.83
C ALA A 215 5.80 -2.30 -10.29
N GLY A 216 6.79 -3.18 -10.51
CA GLY A 216 7.15 -3.66 -11.84
C GLY A 216 6.03 -4.44 -12.52
N ASN A 217 6.31 -4.96 -13.71
CA ASN A 217 5.40 -5.87 -14.40
C ASN A 217 5.77 -7.33 -14.11
N ARG A 218 5.07 -8.31 -14.71
CA ARG A 218 5.30 -9.75 -14.56
C ARG A 218 5.34 -10.16 -13.09
N TRP A 219 4.22 -9.96 -12.41
CA TRP A 219 4.05 -10.21 -10.97
C TRP A 219 5.00 -9.35 -10.13
N ALA A 220 5.15 -8.08 -10.54
CA ALA A 220 6.16 -7.16 -10.03
C ALA A 220 7.62 -7.66 -10.09
N GLY A 221 7.94 -8.71 -10.85
CA GLY A 221 9.28 -9.29 -10.97
C GLY A 221 10.14 -8.68 -12.09
N ASP A 222 9.56 -7.90 -13.01
CA ASP A 222 10.25 -7.28 -14.13
C ASP A 222 10.28 -5.75 -14.01
N LEU A 223 11.47 -5.20 -13.80
CA LEU A 223 11.74 -3.76 -13.76
C LEU A 223 12.37 -3.20 -15.05
N ARG A 224 12.58 -4.01 -16.10
CA ARG A 224 13.32 -3.55 -17.30
C ARG A 224 12.66 -2.38 -18.03
N GLY A 225 11.34 -2.26 -17.92
CA GLY A 225 10.60 -1.12 -18.48
C GLY A 225 10.42 0.04 -17.51
N TRP A 226 10.73 -0.11 -16.22
CA TRP A 226 10.51 0.91 -15.20
C TRP A 226 11.47 2.10 -15.39
N PRO A 227 11.03 3.37 -15.20
CA PRO A 227 9.69 3.81 -14.78
C PRO A 227 8.69 3.97 -15.93
N HIS A 228 9.03 3.53 -17.15
CA HIS A 228 8.22 3.65 -18.36
C HIS A 228 7.63 5.05 -18.60
N GLY A 229 8.39 6.11 -18.30
CA GLY A 229 7.92 7.49 -18.51
C GLY A 229 6.86 7.97 -17.51
N LEU A 230 6.66 7.29 -16.37
CA LEU A 230 5.90 7.86 -15.25
C LEU A 230 6.51 9.19 -14.80
N VAL A 231 5.63 10.14 -14.50
CA VAL A 231 6.00 11.48 -14.02
C VAL A 231 5.34 11.72 -12.68
N ASP A 232 6.16 11.81 -11.63
CA ASP A 232 5.77 12.36 -10.34
C ASP A 232 6.41 13.75 -10.17
N PRO A 233 5.63 14.84 -10.13
CA PRO A 233 6.17 16.19 -9.98
C PRO A 233 6.87 16.42 -8.63
N LEU A 234 6.67 15.52 -7.65
CA LEU A 234 7.32 15.61 -6.34
C LEU A 234 8.61 14.81 -6.26
N HIS A 235 8.95 14.01 -7.28
CA HIS A 235 10.10 13.10 -7.27
C HIS A 235 10.09 12.17 -6.04
N GLN A 236 8.92 11.65 -5.67
CA GLN A 236 8.71 10.77 -4.52
C GLN A 236 8.27 9.37 -4.99
N LEU A 237 8.82 8.90 -6.12
CA LEU A 237 8.61 7.52 -6.62
C LEU A 237 9.76 6.60 -6.24
N ALA A 238 9.42 5.37 -5.88
CA ALA A 238 10.34 4.24 -5.82
C ALA A 238 9.72 3.02 -6.51
N ALA A 239 10.56 2.11 -7.00
CA ALA A 239 10.09 0.85 -7.56
C ALA A 239 9.69 -0.12 -6.43
N SER A 240 8.58 -0.85 -6.62
CA SER A 240 8.25 -2.06 -5.83
C SER A 240 8.59 -3.31 -6.65
N TRP A 241 9.42 -4.20 -6.10
CA TRP A 241 9.94 -5.36 -6.81
C TRP A 241 9.72 -6.62 -5.99
N HIS A 242 9.06 -7.62 -6.57
CA HIS A 242 8.73 -8.86 -5.89
C HIS A 242 9.64 -9.97 -6.43
N VAL A 243 10.40 -10.58 -5.53
CA VAL A 243 11.35 -11.66 -5.85
C VAL A 243 11.06 -12.83 -4.96
N PHE A 244 10.64 -13.92 -5.58
CA PHE A 244 10.49 -15.21 -4.93
C PHE A 244 11.59 -16.16 -5.43
N SER A 245 11.96 -17.14 -4.61
CA SER A 245 12.83 -18.24 -5.06
C SER A 245 12.25 -18.85 -6.34
N PRO A 246 13.08 -19.34 -7.29
CA PRO A 246 12.57 -19.96 -8.52
C PRO A 246 11.66 -21.15 -8.19
N GLY A 247 10.36 -20.90 -8.18
CA GLY A 247 9.36 -21.90 -8.55
C GLY A 247 9.37 -22.06 -10.06
N SER A 248 8.74 -23.10 -10.60
CA SER A 248 8.78 -23.51 -12.00
C SER A 248 8.16 -22.53 -13.03
N ARG A 249 8.12 -21.22 -12.76
CA ARG A 249 7.46 -20.20 -13.58
C ARG A 249 8.26 -18.87 -13.72
N LEU A 250 9.59 -18.89 -13.57
CA LEU A 250 10.44 -17.83 -14.14
C LEU A 250 10.82 -18.15 -15.58
#